data_AF-A0A553ZQY0-F1
#
_entry.id   AF-A0A553ZQY0-F1
#
_cell.length_a   1.000
_cell.length_b   1.000
_cell.length_c   1.000
_cell.angle_alpha   90.00
_cell.angle_beta   90.00
_cell.angle_gamma   90.00
#
_symmetry.space_group_name_H-M   'P 1'
#
loop_
_entity.id
_entity.type
_entity.pdbx_description
1 polymer ?
#
loop_
_entity_poly.entity_id
_entity_poly.type
_entity_poly.pdbx_seq_one_letter_code
_entity_poly.pdbx_strand_id
1 'polypeptide(L)'
;MTINGDGFSAEPEELRGGASDILKCLKPAEDVDFEAMFKGFDGSEQSDVVLSGKFQKFCSTWTAAYLSLGDRSVDAAGHLKTTARNYEQADAYANGRLHS
;
A
#
# COMPACT_ATOMS: atom_id res chain seq x y z
N MET A 1 8.58 -6.12 -30.37
CA MET A 1 7.51 -5.41 -29.63
C MET A 1 6.22 -6.16 -29.90
N THR A 2 5.91 -7.13 -29.06
CA THR A 2 4.74 -7.99 -29.23
C THR A 2 3.59 -7.33 -28.50
N ILE A 3 2.61 -6.84 -29.26
CA ILE A 3 1.46 -6.13 -28.75
C ILE A 3 0.51 -7.15 -28.12
N ASN A 4 0.43 -7.19 -26.79
CA ASN A 4 -0.67 -7.86 -26.11
C ASN A 4 -1.93 -6.96 -26.19
N GLY A 5 -3.09 -7.60 -26.39
CA GLY A 5 -4.30 -7.07 -27.04
C GLY A 5 -5.15 -6.02 -26.30
N ASP A 6 -4.56 -5.23 -25.41
CA ASP A 6 -5.23 -4.22 -24.58
C ASP A 6 -4.60 -2.82 -24.70
N GLY A 7 -3.53 -2.65 -25.50
CA GLY A 7 -2.92 -1.35 -25.79
C GLY A 7 -2.16 -0.73 -24.61
N PHE A 8 -2.15 -1.40 -23.45
CA PHE A 8 -1.34 -1.06 -22.30
C PHE A 8 -0.03 -1.85 -22.37
N SER A 9 1.06 -1.19 -22.76
CA SER A 9 2.41 -1.74 -22.73
C SER A 9 3.20 -0.98 -21.68
N ALA A 10 3.32 -1.55 -20.49
CA ALA A 10 4.23 -1.06 -19.44
C ALA A 10 5.40 -2.03 -19.33
N GLU A 11 6.62 -1.50 -19.17
CA GLU A 11 7.80 -2.33 -18.98
C GLU A 11 7.70 -3.06 -17.62
N PRO A 12 8.18 -4.32 -17.49
CA PRO A 12 8.15 -5.04 -16.21
C PRO A 12 8.79 -4.26 -15.05
N GLU A 13 9.83 -3.47 -15.32
CA GLU A 13 10.46 -2.60 -14.33
C GLU A 13 9.56 -1.44 -13.88
N GLU A 14 8.76 -0.86 -14.77
CA GLU A 14 7.80 0.18 -14.41
C GLU A 14 6.70 -0.37 -13.50
N LEU A 15 6.22 -1.58 -13.79
CA LEU A 15 5.22 -2.27 -12.95
C LEU A 15 5.78 -2.58 -11.55
N ARG A 16 7.05 -3.01 -11.46
CA ARG A 16 7.73 -3.21 -10.17
C ARG A 16 7.94 -1.91 -9.42
N GLY A 17 8.32 -0.84 -10.13
CA GLY A 17 8.45 0.50 -9.58
C GLY A 17 7.14 0.97 -8.96
N GLY A 18 6.04 0.91 -9.72
CA GLY A 18 4.70 1.25 -9.23
C GLY A 18 4.28 0.42 -8.02
N ALA A 19 4.55 -0.90 -8.03
CA ALA A 19 4.31 -1.76 -6.87
C ALA A 19 5.10 -1.34 -5.63
N SER A 20 6.35 -0.89 -5.80
CA SER A 20 7.17 -0.37 -4.71
C SER A 20 6.64 0.97 -4.20
N ASP A 21 6.25 1.86 -5.10
CA ASP A 21 5.80 3.20 -4.76
C ASP A 21 4.45 3.20 -4.04
N ILE A 22 3.52 2.33 -4.44
CA ILE A 22 2.26 2.09 -3.70
C ILE A 22 2.55 1.75 -2.23
N LEU A 23 3.51 0.86 -1.98
CA LEU A 23 3.87 0.47 -0.61
C LEU A 23 4.61 1.59 0.14
N LYS A 24 5.45 2.38 -0.55
CA LYS A 24 6.11 3.54 0.08
C LYS A 24 5.13 4.63 0.50
N CYS A 25 4.06 4.85 -0.29
CA CYS A 25 3.02 5.82 0.04
C CYS A 25 2.34 5.55 1.39
N LEU A 26 2.38 4.31 1.89
CA LEU A 26 1.79 3.94 3.17
C LEU A 26 2.66 4.25 4.39
N LYS A 27 4.00 4.32 4.23
CA LYS A 27 4.93 4.48 5.35
C LYS A 27 4.59 5.69 6.25
N PRO A 28 4.30 6.88 5.70
CA PRO A 28 3.97 8.03 6.55
C PRO A 28 2.70 7.83 7.39
N ALA A 29 1.78 6.94 6.96
CA ALA A 29 0.56 6.65 7.70
C ALA A 29 0.76 5.58 8.79
N GLU A 30 1.76 4.70 8.61
CA GLU A 30 2.20 3.72 9.61
C GLU A 30 2.93 4.38 10.78
N ASP A 31 3.76 5.38 10.48
CA ASP A 31 4.65 6.03 11.45
C ASP A 31 3.94 6.99 12.43
N VAL A 32 2.60 7.07 12.40
CA VAL A 32 1.85 8.00 13.25
C VAL A 32 1.65 7.41 14.65
N ASP A 33 2.44 7.88 15.61
CA ASP A 33 2.28 7.57 17.04
C ASP A 33 1.29 8.53 17.71
N PHE A 34 0.08 8.01 18.00
CA PHE A 34 -0.94 8.75 18.75
C PHE A 34 -0.83 8.61 20.26
N GLU A 35 -0.01 7.69 20.78
CA GLU A 35 0.14 7.47 22.22
C GLU A 35 0.81 8.68 22.88
N ALA A 36 1.79 9.29 22.21
CA ALA A 36 2.42 10.54 22.64
C ALA A 36 1.41 11.69 22.77
N MET A 37 0.41 11.74 21.89
CA MET A 37 -0.64 12.76 21.92
C MET A 37 -1.71 12.48 23.00
N PHE A 38 -1.92 11.21 23.36
CA PHE A 38 -2.88 10.81 24.38
C PHE A 38 -2.45 11.24 25.80
N LYS A 39 -1.14 11.29 26.08
CA LYS A 39 -0.58 11.67 27.39
C LYS A 39 -0.92 13.11 27.83
N GLY A 40 -1.38 13.97 26.92
CA GLY A 40 -1.80 15.33 27.23
C GLY A 40 -3.24 15.47 27.74
N PHE A 41 -4.03 14.38 27.77
CA PHE A 41 -5.44 14.38 28.20
C PHE A 41 -5.66 13.78 29.59
N ASP A 42 -4.62 13.69 30.42
CA ASP A 42 -4.69 13.11 31.78
C ASP A 42 -5.30 14.05 32.84
N GLY A 43 -5.76 15.23 32.43
CA GLY A 43 -6.47 16.19 33.28
C GLY A 43 -7.82 15.66 33.80
N SER A 44 -8.16 16.03 35.03
CA SER A 44 -9.32 15.54 35.77
C SER A 44 -10.65 16.25 35.45
N GLU A 45 -10.68 17.11 34.44
CA GLU A 45 -11.88 17.85 34.05
C GLU A 45 -12.79 17.03 33.12
N GLN A 46 -14.11 17.22 33.24
CA GLN A 46 -15.09 16.50 32.41
C GLN A 46 -14.91 16.78 30.90
N SER A 47 -14.34 17.95 30.53
CA SER A 47 -13.90 18.27 29.17
C SER A 47 -12.80 17.34 28.67
N ASP A 48 -11.83 16.99 29.53
CA ASP A 48 -10.69 16.13 29.18
C ASP A 48 -11.13 14.68 29.00
N VAL A 49 -12.14 14.23 29.76
CA VAL A 49 -12.78 12.92 29.57
C VAL A 49 -13.51 12.84 28.22
N VAL A 50 -14.20 13.91 27.79
CA VAL A 50 -14.86 13.93 26.47
C VAL A 50 -13.84 14.00 25.33
N LEU A 51 -12.76 14.76 25.52
CA LEU A 51 -11.69 14.90 24.53
C LEU A 51 -10.90 13.60 24.35
N SER A 52 -10.51 12.93 25.45
CA SER A 52 -9.84 11.63 25.41
C SER A 52 -10.69 10.56 24.72
N GLY A 53 -12.00 10.51 25.00
CA GLY A 53 -12.91 9.58 24.32
C GLY A 53 -13.05 9.84 22.81
N LYS A 54 -13.13 11.11 22.39
CA LYS A 54 -13.13 11.48 20.97
C LYS A 54 -11.79 11.15 20.29
N PHE A 55 -10.68 11.40 20.98
CA PHE A 55 -9.35 11.12 20.48
C PHE A 55 -9.11 9.61 20.34
N GLN A 56 -9.54 8.80 21.31
CA GLN A 56 -9.48 7.34 21.23
C GLN A 56 -10.28 6.83 20.02
N LYS A 57 -11.49 7.38 19.79
CA LYS A 57 -12.30 7.03 18.62
C LYS A 57 -11.62 7.40 17.31
N PHE A 58 -10.96 8.55 17.26
CA PHE A 58 -10.14 8.95 16.12
C PHE A 58 -8.99 7.96 15.89
N CYS A 59 -8.24 7.59 16.92
CA CYS A 59 -7.14 6.62 16.82
C CYS A 59 -7.63 5.27 16.29
N SER A 60 -8.72 4.72 16.85
CA SER A 60 -9.30 3.46 16.35
C SER A 60 -9.74 3.56 14.89
N THR A 61 -10.30 4.70 14.48
CA THR A 61 -10.72 4.95 13.09
C THR A 61 -9.50 5.01 12.16
N TRP A 62 -8.44 5.70 12.57
CA TRP A 62 -7.19 5.78 11.84
C TRP A 62 -6.57 4.40 11.64
N THR A 63 -6.42 3.61 12.72
CA THR A 63 -5.87 2.25 12.65
C THR A 63 -6.65 1.38 11.66
N ALA A 64 -7.99 1.41 11.73
CA ALA A 64 -8.83 0.63 10.81
C ALA A 64 -8.68 1.08 9.35
N ALA A 65 -8.64 2.39 9.10
CA ALA A 65 -8.46 2.95 7.75
C ALA A 65 -7.06 2.61 7.19
N TYR A 66 -6.02 2.75 8.00
CA TYR A 66 -4.65 2.40 7.64
C TYR A 66 -4.52 0.92 7.27
N LEU A 67 -5.07 0.01 8.08
CA LEU A 67 -5.05 -1.43 7.79
C LEU A 67 -5.76 -1.74 6.47
N SER A 68 -6.95 -1.17 6.24
CA SER A 68 -7.69 -1.40 5.00
C SER A 68 -6.94 -0.87 3.76
N LEU A 69 -6.28 0.28 3.89
CA LEU A 69 -5.46 0.83 2.82
C LEU A 69 -4.19 0.00 2.60
N GLY A 70 -3.60 -0.53 3.69
CA GLY A 70 -2.51 -1.49 3.71
C GLY A 70 -2.81 -2.72 2.87
N ASP A 71 -3.91 -3.42 3.20
CA ASP A 71 -4.32 -4.64 2.50
C ASP A 71 -4.53 -4.41 1.00
N ARG A 72 -5.23 -3.33 0.64
CA ARG A 72 -5.48 -2.97 -0.77
C ARG A 72 -4.20 -2.64 -1.53
N SER A 73 -3.25 -1.99 -0.86
CA SER A 73 -1.96 -1.63 -1.45
C SER A 73 -1.08 -2.86 -1.66
N VAL A 74 -1.08 -3.80 -0.71
CA VAL A 74 -0.38 -5.08 -0.84
C VAL A 74 -0.96 -5.90 -1.99
N ASP A 75 -2.29 -5.97 -2.09
CA ASP A 75 -2.99 -6.66 -3.18
C ASP A 75 -2.64 -6.06 -4.55
N ALA A 76 -2.79 -4.74 -4.70
CA ALA A 76 -2.45 -4.04 -5.94
C ALA A 76 -0.97 -4.20 -6.32
N ALA A 77 -0.05 -4.05 -5.35
CA ALA A 77 1.38 -4.26 -5.58
C ALA A 77 1.70 -5.72 -5.96
N GLY A 78 0.98 -6.69 -5.38
CA GLY A 78 1.08 -8.11 -5.72
C GLY A 78 0.64 -8.40 -7.15
N HIS A 79 -0.47 -7.80 -7.59
CA HIS A 79 -0.95 -7.88 -8.95
C HIS A 79 0.06 -7.31 -9.95
N LEU A 80 0.59 -6.11 -9.69
CA LEU A 80 1.60 -5.48 -10.55
C LEU A 80 2.88 -6.34 -10.68
N LYS A 81 3.37 -6.89 -9.56
CA LYS A 81 4.54 -7.80 -9.57
C LYS A 81 4.28 -9.08 -10.35
N THR A 82 3.07 -9.62 -10.26
CA THR A 82 2.66 -10.83 -11.00
C THR A 82 2.58 -10.55 -12.48
N THR A 83 1.97 -9.43 -12.88
CA THR A 83 1.90 -8.99 -14.28
C THR A 83 3.30 -8.78 -14.86
N ALA A 84 4.20 -8.12 -14.12
CA ALA A 84 5.59 -7.93 -14.54
C ALA A 84 6.29 -9.27 -14.86
N ARG A 85 6.13 -10.27 -13.97
CA ARG A 85 6.68 -11.62 -14.20
C ARG A 85 6.09 -12.30 -15.43
N ASN A 86 4.79 -12.15 -15.64
CA ASN A 86 4.11 -12.74 -16.80
C ASN A 86 4.60 -12.13 -18.11
N TYR A 87 4.84 -10.82 -18.15
CA TYR A 87 5.40 -10.15 -19.32
C TYR A 87 6.83 -10.63 -19.63
N GLU A 88 7.69 -10.74 -18.63
CA GLU A 88 9.04 -11.27 -18.83
C GLU A 88 9.04 -12.73 -19.32
N GLN A 89 8.15 -13.56 -18.78
CA GLN A 89 7.99 -14.94 -19.24
C GLN A 89 7.51 -14.98 -20.69
N ALA A 90 6.48 -14.20 -21.02
CA ALA A 90 5.96 -14.10 -22.38
C ALA A 90 7.04 -13.63 -23.38
N ASP A 91 7.84 -12.64 -23.02
CA ASP A 91 8.95 -12.17 -23.84
C ASP A 91 10.07 -13.21 -23.94
N ALA A 92 10.37 -13.96 -22.88
CA ALA A 92 11.34 -15.06 -22.93
C ALA A 92 10.88 -16.19 -23.86
N TYR A 93 9.58 -16.52 -23.84
CA TYR A 93 8.97 -17.47 -24.78
C TYR A 93 9.00 -16.96 -26.21
N ALA A 94 8.59 -15.71 -26.45
CA ALA A 94 8.57 -15.10 -27.78
C ALA A 94 9.97 -14.96 -28.41
N ASN A 95 10.98 -14.71 -27.58
CA ASN A 95 12.39 -14.59 -28.02
C ASN A 95 13.14 -15.95 -28.03
N GLY A 96 12.45 -17.08 -27.87
CA GLY A 96 13.03 -18.42 -28.01
C GLY A 96 14.02 -18.84 -26.91
N ARG A 97 14.08 -18.12 -25.79
CA ARG A 97 15.03 -18.39 -24.68
C ARG A 97 14.62 -19.56 -23.76
N LEU A 98 13.42 -20.13 -23.96
CA LEU A 98 12.90 -21.28 -23.20
C LEU A 98 12.76 -22.58 -24.02
N HIS A 99 13.33 -22.62 -25.24
CA HIS A 99 13.46 -23.87 -26.01
C HIS A 99 14.85 -24.47 -25.81
N SER A 100 15.04 -25.22 -24.72
CA SER A 100 16.10 -26.23 -24.59
C SER A 100 15.59 -27.43 -23.81
#